data_AF-A0A9W9YFE2-F1
#
_entry.id   AF-A0A9W9YFE2-F1
#
_cell.length_a   1.000
_cell.length_b   1.000
_cell.length_c   1.000
_cell.angle_alpha   90.00
_cell.angle_beta   90.00
_cell.angle_gamma   90.00
#
_symmetry.space_group_name_H-M   'P 1'
#
loop_
_entity.id
_entity.type
_entity.pdbx_description
1 polymer ?
#
loop_
_entity_poly.entity_id
_entity_poly.type
_entity_poly.pdbx_seq_one_letter_code
_entity_poly.pdbx_strand_id
1 'polypeptide(L)'
;MAAKEKGAAVDVLEKRVSDLERRIITSEEDVLNLKGSSCLGTLNNVQKSINKIGSKYARIAAVWKKVKELEIFLSPEFLENASLTDDAKADIIVAGESQLKACADQLRQIEDLKKVVTTEPLKDLPTWSAKLQPLVEVHIQQKEEFNAADERLQNLLTAYNNIINLLSKEFVQWDNTLTQIEQAMEVKPAD
;
A
#
# COMPACT_ATOMS: atom_id res chain seq x y z
N MET A 1 -16.48 -7.95 13.94
CA MET A 1 -16.90 -6.87 13.01
C MET A 1 -17.38 -7.41 11.66
N ALA A 2 -16.72 -8.42 11.06
CA ALA A 2 -17.11 -9.00 9.76
C ALA A 2 -18.55 -9.60 9.68
N ALA A 3 -19.12 -10.10 10.78
CA ALA A 3 -20.49 -10.62 10.80
C ALA A 3 -21.56 -9.51 10.70
N LYS A 4 -21.25 -8.30 11.19
CA LYS A 4 -22.16 -7.15 11.19
C LYS A 4 -22.23 -6.50 9.80
N GLU A 5 -21.13 -6.51 9.04
CA GLU A 5 -21.10 -6.08 7.64
C GLU A 5 -21.86 -7.04 6.71
N LYS A 6 -21.77 -8.36 6.95
CA LYS A 6 -22.56 -9.35 6.19
C LYS A 6 -24.06 -9.22 6.47
N GLY A 7 -24.46 -8.97 7.73
CA GLY A 7 -25.86 -8.69 8.07
C GLY A 7 -26.39 -7.43 7.38
N ALA A 8 -25.62 -6.32 7.41
CA ALA A 8 -26.01 -5.09 6.74
C ALA A 8 -26.14 -5.23 5.21
N ALA A 9 -25.28 -6.04 4.58
CA ALA A 9 -25.36 -6.32 3.14
C ALA A 9 -26.61 -7.14 2.78
N VAL A 10 -27.00 -8.09 3.65
CA VAL A 10 -28.22 -8.89 3.48
C VAL A 10 -29.46 -8.02 3.67
N ASP A 11 -29.49 -7.15 4.68
CA ASP A 11 -30.62 -6.23 4.92
C ASP A 11 -30.84 -5.26 3.74
N VAL A 12 -29.77 -4.79 3.09
CA VAL A 12 -29.87 -3.94 1.90
C VAL A 12 -30.41 -4.72 0.71
N LEU A 13 -29.98 -5.97 0.53
CA LEU A 13 -30.49 -6.83 -0.53
C LEU A 13 -31.96 -7.18 -0.30
N GLU A 14 -32.35 -7.47 0.94
CA GLU A 14 -33.74 -7.76 1.30
C GLU A 14 -34.65 -6.57 1.03
N LYS A 15 -34.26 -5.35 1.42
CA LYS A 15 -35.00 -4.12 1.06
C LYS A 15 -35.16 -3.94 -0.45
N ARG A 16 -34.09 -4.16 -1.21
CA ARG A 16 -34.13 -4.05 -2.68
C ARG A 16 -35.04 -5.11 -3.30
N VAL A 17 -35.03 -6.32 -2.78
CA VAL A 17 -35.92 -7.40 -3.23
C VAL A 17 -37.37 -7.06 -2.89
N SER A 18 -37.67 -6.61 -1.68
CA SER A 18 -39.01 -6.17 -1.30
C SER A 18 -39.53 -5.01 -2.16
N ASP A 19 -38.66 -4.05 -2.52
CA ASP A 19 -39.02 -2.96 -3.43
C ASP A 19 -39.29 -3.46 -4.86
N LEU A 20 -38.55 -4.46 -5.33
CA LEU A 20 -38.77 -5.09 -6.64
C LEU A 20 -40.05 -5.93 -6.65
N GLU A 21 -40.29 -6.69 -5.59
CA GLU A 21 -41.50 -7.48 -5.40
C GLU A 21 -42.72 -6.57 -5.36
N ARG A 22 -42.70 -5.47 -4.61
CA ARG A 22 -43.79 -4.48 -4.58
C ARG A 22 -44.07 -3.84 -5.95
N ARG A 23 -43.04 -3.66 -6.78
CA ARG A 23 -43.18 -3.07 -8.13
C ARG A 23 -43.75 -4.04 -9.16
N ILE A 24 -43.54 -5.35 -8.99
CA ILE A 24 -43.92 -6.38 -9.96
C ILE A 24 -45.18 -7.13 -9.52
N ILE A 25 -45.36 -7.30 -8.21
CA ILE A 25 -46.42 -8.05 -7.54
C ILE A 25 -47.06 -7.09 -6.54
N THR A 26 -48.14 -6.41 -6.97
CA THR A 26 -48.83 -5.45 -6.09
C THR A 26 -49.94 -6.14 -5.27
N SER A 27 -50.44 -7.29 -5.72
CA SER A 27 -51.47 -8.10 -5.05
C SER A 27 -51.17 -9.61 -5.12
N GLU A 28 -51.65 -10.38 -4.13
CA GLU A 28 -51.63 -11.86 -4.13
C GLU A 28 -52.38 -12.45 -5.34
N GLU A 29 -53.33 -11.71 -5.90
CA GLU A 29 -54.06 -12.04 -7.13
C GLU A 29 -53.18 -11.90 -8.39
N ASP A 30 -52.17 -11.02 -8.38
CA ASP A 30 -51.23 -10.87 -9.51
C ASP A 30 -50.31 -12.09 -9.62
N VAL A 31 -49.99 -12.74 -8.49
CA VAL A 31 -49.19 -13.98 -8.46
C VAL A 31 -49.91 -15.12 -9.16
N LEU A 32 -51.24 -15.18 -9.04
CA LEU A 32 -52.07 -16.18 -9.72
C LEU A 32 -52.20 -15.89 -11.22
N ASN A 33 -52.30 -14.62 -11.62
CA ASN A 33 -52.32 -14.22 -13.03
C ASN A 33 -50.94 -14.36 -13.73
N LEU A 34 -49.84 -14.21 -12.98
CA LEU A 34 -48.47 -14.40 -13.45
C LEU A 34 -48.06 -15.87 -13.56
N LYS A 35 -48.71 -16.78 -12.81
CA LYS A 35 -48.46 -18.24 -12.89
C LYS A 35 -48.73 -18.84 -14.28
N GLY A 36 -49.44 -18.14 -15.16
CA GLY A 36 -49.72 -18.57 -16.54
C GLY A 36 -49.20 -17.63 -17.64
N SER A 37 -48.79 -16.41 -17.32
CA SER A 37 -48.29 -15.45 -18.30
C SER A 37 -47.02 -14.79 -17.79
N SER A 38 -45.91 -15.02 -18.50
CA SER A 38 -44.68 -14.28 -18.23
C SER A 38 -44.98 -12.78 -18.36
N CYS A 39 -44.58 -11.98 -17.37
CA CYS A 39 -44.61 -10.51 -17.43
C CYS A 39 -43.91 -9.97 -18.69
N LEU A 40 -42.90 -10.70 -19.19
CA LEU A 40 -42.24 -10.44 -20.45
C LEU A 40 -43.17 -10.69 -21.65
N GLY A 41 -44.02 -11.72 -21.58
CA GLY A 41 -45.01 -12.06 -22.60
C GLY A 41 -46.10 -11.01 -22.71
N THR A 42 -46.65 -10.54 -21.59
CA THR A 42 -47.63 -9.45 -21.58
C THR A 42 -47.00 -8.13 -22.04
N LEU A 43 -45.79 -7.79 -21.57
CA LEU A 43 -45.04 -6.63 -22.05
C LEU A 43 -44.75 -6.71 -23.55
N ASN A 44 -44.36 -7.87 -24.07
CA ASN A 44 -44.11 -8.06 -25.50
C ASN A 44 -45.40 -7.95 -26.33
N ASN A 45 -46.54 -8.39 -25.79
CA ASN A 45 -47.84 -8.20 -26.44
C ASN A 45 -48.29 -6.73 -26.45
N VAL A 46 -48.02 -5.99 -25.37
CA VAL A 46 -48.22 -4.54 -25.30
C VAL A 46 -47.29 -3.83 -26.27
N GLN A 47 -46.00 -4.17 -26.31
CA GLN A 47 -45.02 -3.65 -27.26
C GLN A 47 -45.46 -3.88 -28.72
N LYS A 48 -45.90 -5.10 -29.05
CA LYS A 48 -46.44 -5.42 -30.38
C LYS A 48 -47.69 -4.62 -30.70
N SER A 49 -48.56 -4.39 -29.72
CA SER A 49 -49.77 -3.57 -29.89
C SER A 49 -49.43 -2.09 -30.10
N ILE A 50 -48.48 -1.55 -29.32
CA ILE A 50 -47.96 -0.18 -29.48
C ILE A 50 -47.30 -0.01 -30.85
N ASN A 51 -46.50 -0.98 -31.30
CA ASN A 51 -45.87 -0.94 -32.62
C ASN A 51 -46.92 -1.04 -33.75
N LYS A 52 -47.97 -1.84 -33.59
CA LYS A 52 -49.11 -1.90 -34.52
C LYS A 52 -49.90 -0.58 -34.56
N ILE A 53 -50.05 0.10 -33.43
CA ILE A 53 -50.71 1.42 -33.35
C ILE A 53 -49.81 2.48 -34.00
N GLY A 54 -48.49 2.44 -33.73
CA GLY A 54 -47.51 3.32 -34.36
C GLY A 54 -47.44 3.15 -35.88
N SER A 55 -47.59 1.92 -36.40
CA SER A 55 -47.59 1.68 -37.85
C SER A 55 -48.92 2.02 -38.53
N LYS A 56 -50.05 1.90 -37.83
CA LYS A 56 -51.39 2.25 -38.35
C LYS A 56 -51.68 3.75 -38.31
N TYR A 57 -51.14 4.48 -37.34
CA TYR A 57 -51.41 5.89 -37.13
C TYR A 57 -50.12 6.72 -37.22
N ALA A 58 -49.87 7.30 -38.40
CA ALA A 58 -48.67 8.10 -38.68
C ALA A 58 -48.45 9.26 -37.69
N ARG A 59 -49.52 9.89 -37.17
CA ARG A 59 -49.44 10.94 -36.14
C ARG A 59 -48.92 10.39 -34.80
N ILE A 60 -49.28 9.17 -34.42
CA ILE A 60 -48.81 8.53 -33.18
C ILE A 60 -47.34 8.12 -33.32
N ALA A 61 -46.94 7.60 -34.48
CA ALA A 61 -45.53 7.35 -34.79
C ALA A 61 -44.68 8.63 -34.71
N ALA A 62 -45.17 9.75 -35.25
CA ALA A 62 -44.50 11.05 -35.17
C ALA A 62 -44.38 11.54 -33.72
N VAL A 63 -45.43 11.36 -32.90
CA VAL A 63 -45.40 11.68 -31.47
C VAL A 63 -44.43 10.78 -30.70
N TRP A 64 -44.36 9.48 -30.98
CA TRP A 64 -43.36 8.57 -30.38
C TRP A 64 -41.93 8.94 -30.72
N LYS A 65 -41.67 9.43 -31.93
CA LYS A 65 -40.37 10.00 -32.28
C LYS A 65 -40.09 11.27 -31.48
N LYS A 66 -41.08 12.16 -31.35
CA LYS A 66 -40.98 13.39 -30.56
C LYS A 66 -40.84 13.14 -29.06
N VAL A 67 -41.43 12.07 -28.52
CA VAL A 67 -41.27 11.68 -27.11
C VAL A 67 -39.84 11.24 -26.83
N LYS A 68 -39.21 10.48 -27.73
CA LYS A 68 -37.78 10.15 -27.62
C LYS A 68 -36.89 11.39 -27.74
N GLU A 69 -37.23 12.31 -28.64
CA GLU A 69 -36.52 13.59 -28.74
C GLU A 69 -36.72 14.43 -27.46
N LEU A 70 -37.93 14.47 -26.89
CA LEU A 70 -38.24 15.16 -25.63
C LEU A 70 -37.52 14.52 -24.43
N GLU A 71 -37.33 13.21 -24.41
CA GLU A 71 -36.53 12.51 -23.40
C GLU A 71 -35.06 12.95 -23.43
N ILE A 72 -34.52 13.22 -24.63
CA ILE A 72 -33.18 13.80 -24.80
C ILE A 72 -33.18 15.26 -24.33
N PHE A 73 -34.19 16.05 -24.69
CA PHE A 73 -34.27 17.46 -24.27
C PHE A 73 -34.54 17.65 -22.76
N LEU A 74 -35.17 16.66 -22.11
CA LEU A 74 -35.40 16.61 -20.66
C LEU A 74 -34.27 15.88 -19.92
N SER A 75 -33.28 15.34 -20.64
CA SER A 75 -32.12 14.73 -19.98
C SER A 75 -31.38 15.80 -19.17
N PRO A 76 -30.96 15.50 -17.93
CA PRO A 76 -30.23 16.45 -17.09
C PRO A 76 -29.00 17.00 -17.79
N GLU A 77 -28.31 16.17 -18.56
CA GLU A 77 -27.11 16.53 -19.33
C GLU A 77 -27.38 17.58 -20.43
N PHE A 78 -28.51 17.50 -21.13
CA PHE A 78 -28.87 18.53 -22.11
C PHE A 78 -29.25 19.84 -21.42
N LEU A 79 -29.98 19.76 -20.30
CA LEU A 79 -30.44 20.92 -19.55
C LEU A 79 -29.28 21.65 -18.86
N GLU A 80 -28.28 20.92 -18.37
CA GLU A 80 -27.05 21.45 -17.78
C GLU A 80 -26.17 22.14 -18.84
N ASN A 81 -26.02 21.53 -20.03
CA ASN A 81 -25.28 22.14 -21.15
C ASN A 81 -26.00 23.33 -21.80
N ALA A 82 -27.34 23.32 -21.82
CA ALA A 82 -28.16 24.41 -22.38
C ALA A 82 -28.40 25.56 -21.39
N SER A 83 -28.37 25.29 -20.09
CA SER A 83 -28.52 26.32 -19.04
C SER A 83 -27.23 27.06 -18.73
N LEU A 84 -26.07 26.44 -19.00
CA LEU A 84 -24.78 27.10 -18.82
C LEU A 84 -24.46 27.97 -20.04
N THR A 85 -24.71 29.27 -19.89
CA THR A 85 -24.31 30.28 -20.88
C THR A 85 -22.81 30.27 -21.10
N ASP A 86 -22.35 30.65 -22.29
CA ASP A 86 -20.90 30.64 -22.59
C ASP A 86 -20.12 31.62 -21.70
N ASP A 87 -20.75 32.71 -21.25
CA ASP A 87 -20.20 33.59 -20.20
C ASP A 87 -20.04 32.86 -18.85
N ALA A 88 -21.02 32.06 -18.43
CA ALA A 88 -20.90 31.29 -17.19
C ALA A 88 -19.80 30.21 -17.27
N LYS A 89 -19.58 29.61 -18.45
CA LYS A 89 -18.44 28.71 -18.69
C LYS A 89 -17.12 29.46 -18.58
N ALA A 90 -17.03 30.65 -19.16
CA ALA A 90 -15.83 31.49 -19.06
C ALA A 90 -15.54 31.87 -17.61
N ASP A 91 -16.55 32.29 -16.86
CA ASP A 91 -16.42 32.64 -15.43
C ASP A 91 -15.98 31.43 -14.58
N ILE A 92 -16.50 30.23 -14.86
CA ILE A 92 -16.07 28.99 -14.19
C ILE A 92 -14.60 28.68 -14.49
N ILE A 93 -14.17 28.86 -15.74
CA ILE A 93 -12.78 28.63 -16.14
C ILE A 93 -11.84 29.64 -15.47
N VAL A 94 -12.21 30.93 -15.43
CA VAL A 94 -11.43 31.99 -14.79
C VAL A 94 -11.39 31.77 -13.27
N ALA A 95 -12.51 31.44 -12.63
CA ALA A 95 -12.55 31.09 -11.22
C ALA A 95 -11.68 29.86 -10.90
N GLY A 96 -11.66 28.88 -11.81
CA GLY A 96 -10.85 27.66 -11.71
C GLY A 96 -9.38 27.81 -12.16
N GLU A 97 -8.97 28.96 -12.71
CA GLU A 97 -7.64 29.14 -13.33
C GLU A 97 -6.51 28.83 -12.34
N SER A 98 -6.62 29.32 -11.11
CA SER A 98 -5.62 29.08 -10.06
C SER A 98 -5.48 27.60 -9.71
N GLN A 99 -6.59 26.86 -9.65
CA GLN A 99 -6.60 25.42 -9.39
C GLN A 99 -6.06 24.62 -10.57
N LEU A 100 -6.43 25.00 -11.80
CA LEU A 100 -5.92 24.38 -13.02
C LEU A 100 -4.41 24.57 -13.15
N LYS A 101 -3.91 25.77 -12.82
CA LYS A 101 -2.48 26.08 -12.85
C LYS A 101 -1.71 25.29 -11.78
N ALA A 102 -2.24 25.22 -10.56
CA ALA A 102 -1.66 24.39 -9.51
C ALA A 102 -1.63 22.90 -9.90
N CYS A 103 -2.70 22.38 -10.49
CA CYS A 103 -2.76 21.00 -10.99
C CYS A 103 -1.76 20.76 -12.12
N ALA A 104 -1.62 21.71 -13.06
CA ALA A 104 -0.63 21.62 -14.14
C ALA A 104 0.81 21.62 -13.61
N ASP A 105 1.11 22.44 -12.60
CA ASP A 105 2.44 22.49 -11.99
C ASP A 105 2.73 21.20 -11.19
N GLN A 106 1.73 20.65 -10.49
CA GLN A 106 1.84 19.33 -9.85
C GLN A 106 2.07 18.22 -10.87
N LEU A 107 1.36 18.23 -12.00
CA LEU A 107 1.56 17.25 -13.07
C LEU A 107 2.96 17.35 -13.69
N ARG A 108 3.50 18.56 -13.88
CA ARG A 108 4.89 18.75 -14.31
C ARG A 108 5.89 18.19 -13.30
N GLN A 109 5.68 18.44 -12.01
CA GLN A 109 6.52 17.87 -10.95
C GLN A 109 6.47 16.34 -10.97
N ILE A 110 5.30 15.74 -11.17
CA ILE A 110 5.15 14.29 -11.30
C ILE A 110 5.88 13.77 -12.53
N GLU A 111 5.82 14.47 -13.67
CA GLU A 111 6.52 14.09 -14.89
C GLU A 111 8.04 14.14 -14.72
N ASP A 112 8.57 15.14 -14.02
CA ASP A 112 9.99 15.24 -13.71
C ASP A 112 10.43 14.17 -12.70
N LEU A 113 9.63 13.89 -11.67
CA LEU A 113 9.89 12.81 -10.71
C LEU A 113 9.82 11.43 -11.36
N LYS A 114 8.94 11.22 -12.35
CA LYS A 114 8.87 9.97 -13.10
C LYS A 114 10.20 9.65 -13.79
N LYS A 115 10.90 10.65 -14.31
CA LYS A 115 12.24 10.47 -14.92
C LYS A 115 13.23 9.90 -13.91
N VAL A 116 13.19 10.38 -12.66
CA VAL A 116 14.06 9.92 -11.56
C VAL A 116 13.70 8.50 -11.12
N VAL A 117 12.42 8.17 -11.03
CA VAL A 117 11.96 6.81 -10.64
C VAL A 117 12.31 5.77 -11.70
N THR A 118 12.38 6.17 -12.98
CA THR A 118 12.79 5.27 -14.07
C THR A 118 14.30 5.11 -14.23
N THR A 119 15.12 5.72 -13.37
CA THR A 119 16.57 5.61 -13.49
C THR A 119 17.03 4.17 -13.26
N GLU A 120 17.96 3.74 -14.12
CA GLU A 120 18.58 2.41 -14.15
C GLU A 120 19.08 1.87 -12.79
N PRO A 121 19.64 2.68 -11.87
CA PRO A 121 20.13 2.21 -10.57
C PRO A 121 19.04 1.62 -9.66
N LEU A 122 17.78 2.05 -9.79
CA LEU A 122 16.67 1.51 -9.00
C LEU A 122 16.21 0.14 -9.52
N LYS A 123 16.40 -0.14 -10.82
CA LYS A 123 16.09 -1.45 -11.41
C LYS A 123 17.07 -2.52 -10.97
N ASP A 124 18.34 -2.16 -10.80
CA ASP A 124 19.39 -3.09 -10.38
C ASP A 124 19.42 -3.31 -8.86
N LEU A 125 18.64 -2.55 -8.09
CA LEU A 125 18.61 -2.65 -6.62
C LEU A 125 18.35 -4.07 -6.09
N PRO A 126 17.42 -4.88 -6.66
CA PRO A 126 17.24 -6.26 -6.24
C PRO A 126 18.47 -7.13 -6.53
N THR A 127 19.16 -6.89 -7.65
CA THR A 127 20.38 -7.60 -8.03
C THR A 127 21.54 -7.26 -7.10
N TRP A 128 21.70 -5.98 -6.74
CA TRP A 128 22.69 -5.54 -5.76
C TRP A 128 22.38 -6.05 -4.36
N SER A 129 21.11 -6.06 -3.97
CA SER A 129 20.66 -6.65 -2.69
C SER A 129 20.96 -8.15 -2.61
N ALA A 130 20.72 -8.89 -3.70
CA ALA A 130 21.01 -10.32 -3.76
C ALA A 130 22.52 -10.61 -3.70
N LYS A 131 23.37 -9.74 -4.27
CA LYS A 131 24.84 -9.84 -4.15
C LYS A 131 25.36 -9.41 -2.78
N LEU A 132 24.68 -8.46 -2.13
CA LEU A 132 25.08 -7.93 -0.82
C LEU A 132 24.78 -8.95 0.30
N GLN A 133 23.67 -9.68 0.20
CA GLN A 133 23.26 -10.65 1.21
C GLN A 133 24.34 -11.69 1.59
N PRO A 134 24.98 -12.41 0.63
CA PRO A 134 26.07 -13.34 0.98
C PRO A 134 27.31 -12.61 1.50
N LEU A 135 27.56 -11.38 1.05
CA LEU A 135 28.69 -10.58 1.54
C LEU A 135 28.50 -10.19 3.02
N VAL A 136 27.26 -9.88 3.42
CA VAL A 136 26.92 -9.59 4.82
C VAL A 136 27.15 -10.83 5.68
N GLU A 137 26.77 -12.02 5.21
CA GLU A 137 27.02 -13.27 5.93
C GLU A 137 28.53 -13.54 6.12
N VAL A 138 29.32 -13.37 5.06
CA VAL A 138 30.80 -13.46 5.16
C VAL A 138 31.35 -12.42 6.12
N HIS A 139 30.83 -11.19 6.12
CA HIS A 139 31.29 -10.15 7.01
C HIS A 139 30.97 -10.44 8.49
N ILE A 140 29.83 -11.07 8.77
CA ILE A 140 29.48 -11.55 10.11
C ILE A 140 30.47 -12.62 10.55
N GLN A 141 30.75 -13.60 9.70
CA GLN A 141 31.73 -14.67 10.00
C GLN A 141 33.13 -14.09 10.27
N GLN A 142 33.60 -13.18 9.42
CA GLN A 142 34.89 -12.50 9.61
C GLN A 142 34.96 -11.73 10.94
N LYS A 143 33.86 -11.11 11.35
CA LYS A 143 33.78 -10.39 12.62
C LYS A 143 33.86 -11.35 13.81
N GLU A 144 33.20 -12.50 13.73
CA GLU A 144 33.26 -13.53 14.77
C GLU A 144 34.67 -14.11 14.90
N GLU A 145 35.32 -14.43 13.78
CA GLU A 145 36.71 -14.90 13.75
C GLU A 145 37.68 -13.87 14.32
N PHE A 146 37.51 -12.59 13.95
CA PHE A 146 38.31 -11.49 14.47
C PHE A 146 38.17 -11.37 15.98
N ASN A 147 36.94 -11.38 16.51
CA ASN A 147 36.70 -11.29 17.95
C ASN A 147 37.32 -12.47 18.70
N ALA A 148 37.21 -13.70 18.17
CA ALA A 148 37.82 -14.87 18.78
C ALA A 148 39.36 -14.80 18.78
N ALA A 149 39.95 -14.26 17.71
CA ALA A 149 41.40 -14.03 17.66
C ALA A 149 41.85 -12.93 18.64
N ASP A 150 41.09 -11.84 18.75
CA ASP A 150 41.36 -10.74 19.68
C ASP A 150 41.28 -11.22 21.15
N GLU A 151 40.27 -12.03 21.48
CA GLU A 151 40.15 -12.63 22.81
C GLU A 151 41.34 -13.54 23.14
N ARG A 152 41.78 -14.37 22.18
CA ARG A 152 42.99 -15.20 22.35
C ARG A 152 44.24 -14.34 22.56
N LEU A 153 44.38 -13.25 21.82
CA LEU A 153 45.51 -12.33 21.95
C LEU A 153 45.50 -11.65 23.32
N GLN A 154 44.35 -11.18 23.79
CA GLN A 154 44.19 -10.58 25.12
C GLN A 154 44.51 -11.58 26.23
N ASN A 155 44.05 -12.82 26.10
CA ASN A 155 44.38 -13.89 27.05
C ASN A 155 45.88 -14.18 27.08
N LEU A 156 46.53 -14.23 25.91
CA LEU A 156 47.98 -14.42 25.82
C LEU A 156 48.76 -13.25 26.43
N LEU A 157 48.32 -12.01 26.16
CA LEU A 157 48.93 -10.81 26.72
C LEU A 157 48.80 -10.78 28.25
N THR A 158 47.64 -11.18 28.76
CA THR A 158 47.40 -11.31 30.21
C THR A 158 48.29 -12.38 30.83
N ALA A 159 48.41 -13.55 30.19
CA ALA A 159 49.30 -14.61 30.65
C ALA A 159 50.77 -14.16 30.65
N TYR A 160 51.22 -13.48 29.59
CA TYR A 160 52.56 -12.91 29.51
C TYR A 160 52.82 -11.90 30.63
N ASN A 161 51.92 -10.95 30.84
CA ASN A 161 52.02 -9.96 31.92
C ASN A 161 52.08 -10.63 33.30
N ASN A 162 51.30 -11.69 33.52
CA ASN A 162 51.35 -12.46 34.76
C ASN A 162 52.71 -13.14 34.96
N ILE A 163 53.25 -13.78 33.93
CA ILE A 163 54.57 -14.43 33.98
C ILE A 163 55.67 -13.40 34.26
N ILE A 164 55.66 -12.24 33.59
CA ILE A 164 56.66 -11.18 33.82
C ILE A 164 56.55 -10.62 35.25
N ASN A 165 55.34 -10.42 35.77
CA ASN A 165 55.13 -9.97 37.15
C ASN A 165 55.63 -11.01 38.17
N LEU A 166 55.40 -12.30 37.93
CA LEU A 166 55.91 -13.37 38.79
C LEU A 166 57.43 -13.45 38.76
N LEU A 167 58.03 -13.45 37.56
CA LEU A 167 59.48 -13.43 37.40
C LEU A 167 60.10 -12.22 38.10
N SER A 168 59.51 -11.03 37.96
CA SER A 168 59.99 -9.83 38.64
C SER A 168 59.96 -9.98 40.16
N LYS A 169 58.91 -10.60 40.71
CA LYS A 169 58.82 -10.88 42.15
C LYS A 169 59.85 -11.91 42.61
N GLU A 170 60.04 -12.98 41.85
CA GLU A 170 61.06 -14.01 42.15
C GLU A 170 62.47 -13.43 42.13
N PHE A 171 62.81 -12.60 41.14
CA PHE A 171 64.11 -11.93 41.09
C PHE A 171 64.34 -11.02 42.30
N VAL A 172 63.32 -10.26 42.72
CA VAL A 172 63.41 -9.42 43.93
C VAL A 172 63.54 -10.29 45.20
N GLN A 173 62.86 -11.43 45.28
CA GLN A 173 63.03 -12.34 46.40
C GLN A 173 64.44 -12.93 46.44
N TRP A 174 64.96 -13.39 45.31
CA TRP A 174 66.32 -13.92 45.21
C TRP A 174 67.36 -12.87 45.57
N ASP A 175 67.21 -11.63 45.09
CA ASP A 175 68.08 -10.51 45.43
C ASP A 175 68.09 -10.21 46.93
N ASN A 176 66.91 -10.19 47.56
CA ASN A 176 66.80 -10.04 49.01
C ASN A 176 67.46 -11.19 49.78
N THR A 177 67.27 -12.44 49.35
CA THR A 177 67.91 -13.60 50.00
C THR A 177 69.42 -13.59 49.83
N LEU A 178 69.92 -13.19 48.66
CA LEU A 178 71.35 -13.03 48.40
C LEU A 178 71.95 -11.95 49.30
N THR A 179 71.31 -10.78 49.36
CA THR A 179 71.71 -9.65 50.22
C THR A 179 71.75 -10.05 51.69
N GLN A 180 70.76 -10.81 52.18
CA GLN A 180 70.76 -11.30 53.57
C GLN A 180 71.93 -12.26 53.86
N ILE A 181 72.25 -13.14 52.91
CA ILE A 181 73.39 -14.06 53.05
C ILE A 181 74.71 -13.28 53.02
N GLU A 182 74.86 -12.31 52.12
CA GLU A 182 76.04 -11.44 52.04
C GLU A 182 76.25 -10.66 53.34
N GLN A 183 75.19 -10.05 53.88
CA GLN A 183 75.24 -9.36 55.17
C GLN A 183 75.60 -10.32 56.32
N ALA A 184 75.07 -11.53 56.34
CA ALA A 184 75.42 -12.53 57.36
C ALA A 184 76.88 -12.99 57.26
N MET A 185 77.47 -12.99 56.06
CA MET A 185 78.90 -13.26 55.86
C MET A 185 79.77 -12.06 56.26
N GLU A 186 79.38 -10.82 55.97
CA GLU A 186 80.12 -9.62 56.38
C GLU A 186 80.07 -9.37 57.90
N VAL A 187 78.97 -9.73 58.56
CA VAL A 187 78.78 -9.52 60.01
C VAL A 187 79.48 -10.58 60.86
N LYS A 188 80.07 -11.63 60.28
CA LYS A 188 80.97 -12.53 61.01
C LYS A 188 82.36 -11.87 61.08
N PRO A 189 82.77 -11.27 62.22
CA PRO A 189 84.16 -10.87 62.36
C PRO A 189 84.98 -12.16 62.36
N ALA A 190 86.11 -12.14 61.66
CA ALA A 190 87.14 -13.14 61.91
C ALA A 190 87.63 -12.93 63.35
N ASP A 191 87.08 -13.72 64.28
CA ASP A 191 87.70 -14.24 65.51
C ASP A 191 86.73 -15.16 66.29
#